data_AF-A0A5E4K6K5-F1
#
_entry.id   AF-A0A5E4K6K5-F1
#
_cell.length_a   1.000
_cell.length_b   1.000
_cell.length_c   1.000
_cell.angle_alpha   90.00
_cell.angle_beta   90.00
_cell.angle_gamma   90.00
#
_symmetry.space_group_name_H-M   'P 1'
#
loop_
_entity.id
_entity.type
_entity.pdbx_description
1 polymer ?
#
loop_
_entity_poly.entity_id
_entity_poly.type
_entity_poly.pdbx_seq_one_letter_code
_entity_poly.pdbx_strand_id
1 'polypeptide(L)'
;MEFNEIKEKVVKNATNYGKNYKIKIDEDFAVLKLFEEVGEFAQAVLVHKKKCRPQKFISEEKSKENLGEELADILGMVLVNSSLFNIDLEKEISKKWFDKEN
;
A
#
# COMPACT_ATOMS: atom_id res chain seq x y z
N MET A 1 11.90 11.71 6.51
CA MET A 1 10.63 11.63 7.23
C MET A 1 10.69 10.38 8.07
N GLU A 2 10.37 10.50 9.34
CA GLU A 2 10.30 9.34 10.24
C GLU A 2 9.06 8.49 9.91
N PHE A 3 9.09 7.21 10.29
CA PHE A 3 8.01 6.26 9.98
C PHE A 3 6.63 6.78 10.41
N ASN A 4 6.54 7.37 11.61
CA ASN A 4 5.30 7.93 12.14
C ASN A 4 4.82 9.16 11.34
N GLU A 5 5.73 10.00 10.85
CA GLU A 5 5.34 11.14 10.00
C GLU A 5 4.73 10.66 8.66
N ILE A 6 5.26 9.56 8.10
CA ILE A 6 4.71 8.95 6.89
C ILE A 6 3.32 8.40 7.17
N LYS A 7 3.17 7.61 8.26
CA LYS A 7 1.89 7.06 8.70
C LYS A 7 0.83 8.14 8.86
N GLU A 8 1.14 9.22 9.56
CA GLU A 8 0.21 10.34 9.78
C GLU A 8 -0.26 10.99 8.48
N LYS A 9 0.68 11.29 7.56
CA LYS A 9 0.32 11.91 6.27
C LYS A 9 -0.54 10.98 5.41
N VAL A 10 -0.21 9.69 5.37
CA VAL A 10 -0.98 8.67 4.64
C VAL A 10 -2.40 8.56 5.20
N VAL A 11 -2.55 8.38 6.52
CA VAL A 11 -3.85 8.25 7.17
C VAL A 11 -4.70 9.51 6.99
N LYS A 12 -4.07 10.69 7.08
CA LYS A 12 -4.73 11.96 6.81
C LYS A 12 -5.25 12.04 5.37
N ASN A 13 -4.45 11.61 4.40
CA ASN A 13 -4.87 11.60 2.99
C ASN A 13 -6.04 10.63 2.75
N ALA A 14 -5.98 9.41 3.30
CA ALA A 14 -7.08 8.44 3.22
C ALA A 14 -8.37 9.00 3.87
N THR A 15 -8.24 9.63 5.03
CA THR A 15 -9.38 10.27 5.71
C THR A 15 -9.98 11.41 4.89
N ASN A 16 -9.14 12.23 4.27
CA ASN A 16 -9.58 13.32 3.39
C ASN A 16 -10.27 12.77 2.13
N TYR A 17 -9.75 11.69 1.56
CA TYR A 17 -10.38 10.99 0.45
C TYR A 17 -11.80 10.52 0.82
N GLY A 18 -11.93 9.85 1.98
CA GLY A 18 -13.24 9.43 2.49
C GLY A 18 -14.24 10.59 2.63
N LYS A 19 -13.80 11.73 3.16
CA LYS A 19 -14.62 12.94 3.27
C LYS A 19 -15.04 13.50 1.90
N ASN A 20 -14.09 13.62 0.98
CA ASN A 20 -14.32 14.23 -0.33
C ASN A 20 -15.28 13.40 -1.19
N TYR A 21 -15.18 12.08 -1.10
CA TYR A 21 -15.98 11.16 -1.91
C TYR A 21 -17.17 10.53 -1.15
N LYS A 22 -17.40 10.95 0.10
CA LYS A 22 -18.47 10.42 0.98
C LYS A 22 -18.39 8.90 1.16
N ILE A 23 -17.16 8.39 1.27
CA ILE A 23 -16.86 6.99 1.51
C ILE A 23 -16.43 6.85 2.97
N LYS A 24 -17.02 5.87 3.67
CA LYS A 24 -16.58 5.51 5.02
C LYS A 24 -15.29 4.70 4.90
N ILE A 25 -14.21 5.25 5.44
CA ILE A 25 -12.91 4.56 5.54
C ILE A 25 -12.88 3.86 6.89
N ASP A 26 -13.47 2.67 6.93
CA ASP A 26 -13.46 1.78 8.09
C ASP A 26 -12.56 0.56 7.84
N GLU A 27 -12.49 -0.33 8.83
CA GLU A 27 -11.65 -1.51 8.84
C GLU A 27 -11.94 -2.43 7.64
N ASP A 28 -13.22 -2.61 7.31
CA ASP A 28 -13.66 -3.44 6.19
C ASP A 28 -13.22 -2.80 4.85
N PHE A 29 -13.42 -1.49 4.69
CA PHE A 29 -12.91 -0.78 3.52
C PHE A 29 -11.39 -0.92 3.39
N ALA A 30 -10.66 -0.73 4.49
CA ALA A 30 -9.21 -0.70 4.47
C ALA A 30 -8.60 -2.06 4.14
N VAL A 31 -9.15 -3.16 4.65
CA VAL A 31 -8.66 -4.50 4.32
C VAL A 31 -9.00 -4.86 2.87
N LEU A 32 -10.19 -4.52 2.40
CA LEU A 32 -10.59 -4.80 1.01
C LEU A 32 -9.73 -4.01 0.02
N LYS A 33 -9.49 -2.71 0.28
CA LYS A 33 -8.57 -1.93 -0.57
C LYS A 33 -7.15 -2.45 -0.52
N LEU A 34 -6.65 -2.91 0.62
CA LEU A 34 -5.34 -3.57 0.67
C LEU A 34 -5.26 -4.78 -0.29
N PHE A 35 -6.29 -5.61 -0.38
CA PHE A 35 -6.33 -6.71 -1.35
C PHE A 35 -6.42 -6.23 -2.80
N GLU A 36 -7.12 -5.12 -3.04
CA GLU A 36 -7.17 -4.45 -4.35
C GLU A 36 -5.75 -4.03 -4.78
N GLU A 37 -5.02 -3.29 -3.94
CA GLU A 37 -3.65 -2.83 -4.24
C GLU A 37 -2.68 -4.00 -4.47
N VAL A 38 -2.83 -5.10 -3.72
CA VAL A 38 -2.04 -6.33 -3.95
C VAL A 38 -2.34 -6.93 -5.33
N GLY A 39 -3.60 -6.88 -5.77
CA GLY A 39 -4.00 -7.30 -7.11
C GLY A 39 -3.43 -6.40 -8.21
N GLU A 40 -3.44 -5.09 -8.01
CA GLU A 40 -2.88 -4.10 -8.94
C GLU A 40 -1.35 -4.25 -9.05
N PHE A 41 -0.65 -4.41 -7.92
CA PHE A 41 0.77 -4.75 -7.90
C PHE A 41 1.07 -6.06 -8.65
N ALA A 42 0.28 -7.11 -8.42
CA ALA A 42 0.45 -8.37 -9.14
C ALA A 42 0.29 -8.18 -10.66
N GLN A 43 -0.67 -7.35 -11.08
CA GLN A 43 -0.84 -7.00 -12.49
C GLN A 43 0.38 -6.21 -13.02
N ALA A 44 0.88 -5.22 -12.29
CA ALA A 44 2.06 -4.45 -12.65
C ALA A 44 3.29 -5.35 -12.82
N VAL A 45 3.47 -6.35 -11.95
CA VAL A 45 4.54 -7.37 -12.08
C VAL A 45 4.41 -8.17 -13.38
N LEU A 46 3.20 -8.59 -13.74
CA LEU A 46 2.96 -9.31 -14.99
C LEU A 46 3.26 -8.43 -16.21
N VAL A 47 2.89 -7.15 -16.17
CA VAL A 47 3.21 -6.18 -17.23
C VAL A 47 4.71 -5.98 -17.36
N HIS A 48 5.40 -5.68 -16.26
CA HIS A 48 6.85 -5.48 -16.25
C HIS A 48 7.62 -6.70 -16.77
N LYS A 49 7.19 -7.91 -16.38
CA LYS A 49 7.78 -9.17 -16.86
C LYS A 49 7.30 -9.63 -18.24
N LYS A 50 6.49 -8.81 -18.94
CA LYS A 50 5.87 -9.13 -20.25
C LYS A 50 5.11 -10.46 -20.27
N LYS A 51 4.50 -10.84 -19.14
CA LYS A 51 3.64 -12.04 -18.97
C LYS A 51 2.16 -11.73 -19.13
N CYS A 52 1.81 -10.57 -19.67
CA CYS A 52 0.45 -10.15 -19.99
C CYS A 52 0.20 -10.17 -21.51
N ARG A 53 -0.98 -9.73 -21.95
CA ARG A 53 -1.27 -9.62 -23.38
C ARG A 53 -0.41 -8.51 -24.02
N PRO A 54 0.08 -8.67 -25.27
CA PRO A 54 0.96 -7.67 -25.91
C PRO A 54 0.40 -6.25 -25.98
N GLN A 55 -0.93 -6.07 -26.00
CA GLN A 55 -1.56 -4.74 -26.01
C GLN A 55 -1.34 -3.95 -24.71
N LYS A 56 -0.95 -4.63 -23.62
CA LYS A 56 -0.60 -4.01 -22.33
C LYS A 56 0.90 -3.75 -22.18
N PHE A 57 1.71 -4.01 -23.20
CA PHE A 57 3.14 -3.74 -23.14
C PHE A 57 3.36 -2.23 -23.13
N ILE A 58 4.22 -1.80 -22.20
CA ILE A 58 4.66 -0.43 -22.01
C ILE A 58 6.19 -0.43 -21.93
N SER A 59 6.81 0.76 -21.90
CA SER A 59 8.26 0.85 -21.72
C SER A 59 8.69 0.26 -20.38
N GLU A 60 9.94 -0.22 -20.32
CA GLU A 60 10.50 -0.77 -19.08
C GLU A 60 10.50 0.26 -17.96
N GLU A 61 10.89 1.50 -18.27
CA GLU A 61 10.82 2.65 -17.37
C GLU A 61 9.42 2.83 -16.79
N LYS A 62 8.40 2.93 -17.65
CA LYS A 62 7.02 3.14 -17.17
C LYS A 62 6.51 1.96 -16.36
N SER A 63 6.84 0.73 -16.75
CA SER A 63 6.44 -0.45 -15.98
C SER A 63 7.10 -0.51 -14.59
N LYS A 64 8.32 0.02 -14.46
CA LYS A 64 9.03 0.09 -13.17
C LYS A 64 8.48 1.20 -12.28
N GLU A 65 8.08 2.34 -12.85
CA GLU A 65 7.33 3.38 -12.13
C GLU A 65 6.05 2.81 -11.55
N ASN A 66 5.23 2.13 -12.38
CA ASN A 66 3.99 1.52 -11.93
C ASN A 66 4.23 0.54 -10.77
N LEU A 67 5.26 -0.30 -10.83
CA LEU A 67 5.61 -1.17 -9.69
C LEU A 67 5.85 -0.41 -8.39
N GLY A 68 6.50 0.76 -8.48
CA GLY A 68 6.75 1.63 -7.34
C GLY A 68 5.48 2.27 -6.79
N GLU A 69 4.59 2.73 -7.68
CA GLU A 69 3.27 3.28 -7.34
C GLU A 69 2.44 2.24 -6.57
N GLU A 70 2.27 1.04 -7.13
CA GLU A 70 1.47 -0.01 -6.49
C GLU A 70 2.07 -0.51 -5.15
N LEU A 71 3.40 -0.56 -5.03
CA LEU A 71 4.05 -0.86 -3.74
C LEU A 71 3.80 0.23 -2.70
N ALA A 72 3.79 1.50 -3.13
CA ALA A 72 3.47 2.61 -2.26
C ALA A 72 2.00 2.55 -1.80
N ASP A 73 1.08 2.14 -2.67
CA ASP A 73 -0.34 1.98 -2.33
C ASP A 73 -0.56 0.81 -1.36
N ILE A 74 0.11 -0.33 -1.57
CA ILE A 74 0.12 -1.43 -0.59
C ILE A 74 0.60 -0.94 0.78
N LEU A 75 1.76 -0.27 0.84
CA LEU A 75 2.29 0.25 2.10
C LEU A 75 1.32 1.29 2.71
N GLY A 76 0.75 2.15 1.88
CA GLY A 76 -0.24 3.15 2.29
C GLY A 76 -1.43 2.50 2.98
N MET A 77 -2.02 1.48 2.36
CA MET A 77 -3.14 0.75 2.93
C MET A 77 -2.76 -0.08 4.15
N VAL A 78 -1.55 -0.63 4.24
CA VAL A 78 -1.04 -1.24 5.48
C VAL A 78 -1.00 -0.24 6.63
N LEU A 79 -0.53 1.00 6.38
CA LEU A 79 -0.49 2.06 7.38
C LEU A 79 -1.90 2.49 7.82
N VAL A 80 -2.85 2.62 6.88
CA VAL A 80 -4.26 2.90 7.16
C VAL A 80 -4.87 1.80 8.05
N ASN A 81 -4.68 0.52 7.68
CA ASN A 81 -5.12 -0.61 8.50
C ASN A 81 -4.53 -0.53 9.91
N SER A 82 -3.23 -0.30 10.04
CA SER A 82 -2.60 -0.17 11.36
C SER A 82 -3.20 0.94 12.21
N SER A 83 -3.65 2.04 11.58
CA SER A 83 -4.29 3.14 12.29
C SER A 83 -5.70 2.78 12.75
N LEU A 84 -6.51 2.14 11.91
CA LEU A 84 -7.89 1.78 12.23
C LEU A 84 -7.96 0.70 13.31
N PHE A 85 -7.07 -0.29 13.24
CA PHE A 85 -6.97 -1.34 14.26
C PHE A 85 -6.17 -0.94 15.51
N ASN A 86 -5.70 0.31 15.61
CA ASN A 86 -4.86 0.80 16.72
C ASN A 86 -3.60 -0.04 16.98
N ILE A 87 -2.92 -0.44 15.92
CA ILE A 87 -1.69 -1.24 15.96
C ILE A 87 -0.46 -0.32 15.87
N ASP A 88 0.46 -0.51 16.82
CA ASP A 88 1.81 0.04 16.76
C ASP A 88 2.67 -0.79 15.79
N LEU A 89 2.55 -0.48 14.51
CA LEU A 89 3.20 -1.24 13.45
C LEU A 89 4.72 -1.13 13.49
N GLU A 90 5.28 0.00 13.92
CA GLU A 90 6.73 0.19 14.04
C GLU A 90 7.32 -0.75 15.08
N LYS A 91 6.66 -0.84 16.25
CA LYS A 91 7.01 -1.81 17.30
C LYS A 91 6.85 -3.25 16.82
N GLU A 92 5.76 -3.59 16.15
CA GLU A 92 5.54 -4.96 15.65
C GLU A 92 6.54 -5.35 14.56
N ILE A 93 6.96 -4.42 13.70
CA ILE A 93 8.05 -4.64 12.75
C ILE A 93 9.35 -4.92 13.50
N SER A 94 9.70 -4.08 14.47
CA SER A 94 10.94 -4.21 15.25
C SER A 94 11.01 -5.57 15.96
N LYS A 95 9.95 -5.92 16.69
CA LYS A 95 9.81 -7.20 17.38
C LYS A 95 9.89 -8.40 16.42
N LYS A 96 9.32 -8.30 15.22
CA LYS A 96 9.22 -9.43 14.29
C LYS A 96 10.46 -9.63 13.44
N TRP A 97 11.15 -8.55 13.06
CA TRP A 97 12.21 -8.56 12.06
C TRP A 97 13.59 -8.19 12.59
N PHE A 98 13.70 -7.40 13.67
CA PHE A 98 14.99 -6.99 14.23
C PHE A 98 15.36 -7.80 15.47
N ASP A 99 14.39 -8.06 16.36
CA ASP A 99 14.65 -8.70 17.66
C ASP A 99 14.78 -10.23 17.59
N LYS A 100 14.62 -10.85 16.41
CA LYS A 100 14.65 -12.32 16.24
C LYS A 100 16.05 -12.92 16.07
N GLU A 101 17.10 -12.10 16.01
CA GLU A 101 18.48 -12.58 15.82
C GLU A 101 19.32 -12.63 17.10
N ASN A 102 18.70 -12.53 18.30
CA ASN A 102 19.39 -12.75 19.58
C ASN A 102 19.00 -14.08 20.24
#